data_AF-A0ABD2NX92-F1
#
_entry.id   AF-A0ABD2NX92-F1
#
_cell.length_a   1.000
_cell.length_b   1.000
_cell.length_c   1.000
_cell.angle_alpha   90.00
_cell.angle_beta   90.00
_cell.angle_gamma   90.00
#
_symmetry.space_group_name_H-M   'P 1'
#
loop_
_entity.id
_entity.type
_entity.pdbx_description
1 polymer ?
#
loop_
_entity_poly.entity_id
_entity_poly.type
_entity_poly.pdbx_seq_one_letter_code
_entity_poly.pdbx_strand_id
1 'polypeptide(L)'
;MKLLRKLKDSYISREISEILPFMHKNSKVFNSLLLSNPGLPEEDDKKMMLLAFLGTMMPSFADDLVLEAACIYGINIVEALQRNPKCVDKFTTCASTINYLIDSLAKRPVKVSKEVLYLLRRVICVQLKHKHEIEKSADMDLTVLLKDSLTQNCRYLSTLPIMLSARVEPLLKLTRKSILTLLYNIFDISECKGAEEIAIKSIQMMITKYEWLAFSSSISSFISVWCSLQLDKNISKTVLNLVISWLKVLMKYPKFLRPMIPYYDIQSFMVRSGHIHHMVGIVIIVFYSISCQFLRI
;
A
#
# COMPACT_ATOMS: atom_id res chain seq x y z
N MET A 1 -10.93 -4.34 -37.08
CA MET A 1 -10.48 -4.25 -35.66
C MET A 1 -11.28 -5.09 -34.65
N LYS A 2 -12.61 -5.30 -34.78
CA LYS A 2 -13.36 -6.26 -33.91
C LYS A 2 -12.88 -7.72 -34.00
N LEU A 3 -12.19 -8.09 -35.09
CA LEU A 3 -11.66 -9.44 -35.35
C LEU A 3 -10.41 -9.80 -34.51
N LEU A 4 -9.48 -8.86 -34.29
CA LEU A 4 -8.26 -9.13 -33.49
C LEU A 4 -8.61 -9.49 -32.03
N ARG A 5 -9.61 -8.85 -31.43
CA ARG A 5 -10.10 -9.18 -30.09
C ARG A 5 -10.81 -10.55 -29.99
N LYS A 6 -11.18 -11.14 -31.14
CA LYS A 6 -11.81 -12.47 -31.21
C LYS A 6 -10.82 -13.59 -31.51
N LEU A 7 -9.60 -13.26 -31.94
CA LEU A 7 -8.53 -14.23 -32.17
C LEU A 7 -7.92 -14.58 -30.81
N LYS A 8 -8.41 -15.66 -30.20
CA LYS A 8 -7.87 -16.26 -28.97
C LYS A 8 -6.75 -17.27 -29.24
N ASP A 9 -6.13 -17.18 -30.41
CA ASP A 9 -5.04 -18.06 -30.79
C ASP A 9 -3.77 -17.69 -30.02
N SER A 10 -3.20 -18.65 -29.29
CA SER A 10 -1.99 -18.46 -28.50
C SER A 10 -0.78 -18.11 -29.36
N TYR A 11 -0.70 -18.63 -30.59
CA TYR A 11 0.35 -18.32 -31.54
C TYR A 11 0.27 -16.85 -31.97
N ILE A 12 -0.92 -16.39 -32.39
CA ILE A 12 -1.14 -15.00 -32.80
C ILE A 12 -0.89 -14.04 -31.64
N SER A 13 -1.34 -14.39 -30.42
CA SER A 13 -1.11 -13.58 -29.23
C SER A 13 0.40 -13.39 -28.94
N ARG A 14 1.22 -14.43 -29.16
CA ARG A 14 2.68 -14.37 -29.03
C ARG A 14 3.30 -13.48 -30.10
N GLU A 15 2.93 -13.63 -31.37
CA GLU A 15 3.43 -12.79 -32.47
C GLU A 15 3.12 -11.30 -32.22
N ILE A 16 1.93 -11.00 -31.71
CA ILE A 16 1.54 -9.62 -31.33
C ILE A 16 2.51 -9.06 -30.27
N SER A 17 2.93 -9.87 -29.29
CA SER A 17 3.90 -9.44 -28.26
C SER A 17 5.26 -9.10 -28.85
N GLU A 18 5.73 -9.87 -29.82
CA GLU A 18 7.04 -9.66 -30.46
C GLU A 18 7.03 -8.44 -31.39
N ILE A 19 5.89 -8.17 -32.05
CA ILE A 19 5.74 -7.04 -32.97
C ILE A 19 5.49 -5.72 -32.21
N LEU A 20 4.95 -5.77 -30.99
CA LEU A 20 4.51 -4.60 -30.22
C LEU A 20 5.56 -3.47 -30.15
N PRO A 21 6.84 -3.73 -29.81
CA PRO A 21 7.86 -2.68 -29.70
C PRO A 21 8.16 -2.00 -31.03
N PHE A 22 8.01 -2.70 -32.16
CA PHE A 22 8.29 -2.15 -33.49
C PHE A 22 7.18 -1.21 -33.98
N MET A 23 5.97 -1.36 -33.43
CA MET A 23 4.81 -0.57 -33.86
C MET A 23 4.63 0.74 -33.08
N HIS A 24 5.52 1.06 -32.13
CA HIS A 24 5.39 2.25 -31.26
C HIS A 24 5.26 3.58 -32.00
N LYS A 25 5.87 3.71 -33.19
CA LYS A 25 5.78 4.92 -34.04
C LYS A 25 4.38 5.10 -34.66
N ASN A 26 3.61 4.02 -34.78
CA ASN A 26 2.24 4.05 -35.29
C ASN A 26 1.26 3.82 -34.14
N SER A 27 0.90 4.90 -33.44
CA SER A 27 0.07 4.86 -32.23
C SER A 27 -1.25 4.12 -32.42
N LYS A 28 -1.91 4.25 -33.58
CA LYS A 28 -3.18 3.54 -33.87
C LYS A 28 -2.98 2.02 -33.92
N VAL A 29 -1.94 1.56 -34.60
CA VAL A 29 -1.63 0.12 -34.71
C VAL A 29 -1.17 -0.40 -33.35
N PHE A 30 -0.25 0.31 -32.70
CA PHE A 30 0.23 -0.03 -31.37
C PHE A 30 -0.90 -0.19 -30.35
N ASN A 31 -1.77 0.81 -30.22
CA ASN A 31 -2.89 0.78 -29.29
C ASN A 31 -3.83 -0.39 -29.61
N SER A 32 -4.06 -0.67 -30.90
CA SER A 32 -4.91 -1.79 -31.31
C SER A 32 -4.32 -3.15 -30.92
N LEU A 33 -3.01 -3.32 -31.09
CA LEU A 33 -2.29 -4.53 -30.71
C LEU A 33 -2.27 -4.70 -29.19
N LEU A 34 -2.01 -3.64 -28.42
CA LEU A 34 -2.03 -3.71 -26.97
C LEU A 34 -3.43 -4.07 -26.44
N LEU A 35 -4.47 -3.43 -26.98
CA LEU A 35 -5.87 -3.71 -26.64
C LEU A 35 -6.37 -5.10 -27.08
N SER A 36 -5.57 -5.85 -27.84
CA SER A 36 -5.88 -7.23 -28.22
C SER A 36 -5.41 -8.26 -27.19
N ASN A 37 -4.80 -7.81 -26.09
CA ASN A 37 -4.22 -8.65 -25.02
C ASN A 37 -3.08 -9.54 -25.54
N PRO A 38 -1.90 -8.95 -25.82
CA PRO A 38 -0.73 -9.70 -26.27
C PRO A 38 -0.34 -10.80 -25.28
N GLY A 39 0.24 -11.86 -25.84
CA GLY A 39 0.76 -12.99 -25.10
C GLY A 39 2.08 -12.66 -24.42
N LEU A 40 2.64 -13.63 -23.71
CA LEU A 40 3.97 -13.53 -23.13
C LEU A 40 4.95 -14.31 -24.00
N PRO A 41 6.10 -13.74 -24.38
CA PRO A 41 7.15 -14.52 -25.03
C PRO A 41 7.72 -15.55 -24.05
N GLU A 42 8.17 -16.69 -24.57
CA GLU A 42 8.72 -17.78 -23.75
C GLU A 42 10.04 -17.39 -23.08
N GLU A 43 10.89 -16.64 -23.79
CA GLU A 43 12.20 -16.21 -23.32
C GLU A 43 12.09 -15.07 -22.29
N ASP A 44 12.74 -15.23 -21.14
CA ASP A 44 12.74 -14.20 -20.09
C ASP A 44 13.41 -12.89 -20.53
N ASP A 45 14.42 -12.95 -21.39
CA ASP A 45 15.08 -11.76 -21.93
C ASP A 45 14.13 -10.90 -22.78
N LYS A 46 13.28 -11.54 -23.60
CA LYS A 46 12.22 -10.87 -24.35
C LYS A 46 11.18 -10.26 -23.42
N LYS A 47 10.75 -10.98 -22.37
CA LYS A 47 9.83 -10.44 -21.35
C LYS A 47 10.42 -9.20 -20.67
N MET A 48 11.71 -9.23 -20.33
CA MET A 48 12.44 -8.11 -19.71
C MET A 48 12.52 -6.90 -20.64
N MET A 49 12.77 -7.13 -21.93
CA MET A 49 12.77 -6.07 -22.94
C MET A 49 11.38 -5.42 -23.07
N LEU A 50 10.33 -6.23 -23.13
CA LEU A 50 8.94 -5.74 -23.17
C LEU A 50 8.57 -4.95 -21.92
N LEU A 51 9.00 -5.40 -20.75
CA LEU A 51 8.75 -4.70 -19.50
C LEU A 51 9.42 -3.32 -19.48
N ALA A 52 10.68 -3.23 -19.93
CA ALA A 52 11.38 -1.96 -20.06
C ALA A 52 10.74 -1.02 -21.07
N PHE A 53 10.30 -1.58 -22.20
CA PHE A 53 9.59 -0.85 -23.24
C PHE A 53 8.25 -0.29 -22.71
N LEU A 54 7.44 -1.11 -22.03
CA LEU A 54 6.19 -0.67 -21.40
C LEU A 54 6.43 0.41 -20.35
N GLY A 55 7.43 0.21 -19.49
CA GLY A 55 7.82 1.20 -18.49
C GLY A 55 8.11 2.56 -19.15
N THR A 56 8.84 2.56 -20.27
CA THR A 56 9.18 3.78 -21.01
C THR A 56 7.96 4.42 -21.67
N MET A 57 7.03 3.62 -22.21
CA MET A 57 5.88 4.12 -22.98
C MET A 57 4.70 4.55 -22.13
N MET A 58 4.52 4.01 -20.93
CA MET A 58 3.35 4.28 -20.07
C MET A 58 3.01 5.77 -19.90
N PRO A 59 3.98 6.68 -19.65
CA PRO A 59 3.70 8.11 -19.54
C PRO A 59 3.09 8.76 -20.79
N SER A 60 3.22 8.14 -21.95
CA SER A 60 2.68 8.65 -23.23
C SER A 60 1.22 8.26 -23.48
N PHE A 61 0.63 7.38 -22.68
CA PHE A 61 -0.72 6.87 -22.91
C PHE A 61 -1.79 7.83 -22.39
N ALA A 62 -2.32 8.66 -23.29
CA ALA A 62 -3.43 9.56 -22.98
C ALA A 62 -4.78 8.83 -22.84
N ASP A 63 -4.98 7.70 -23.53
CA ASP A 63 -6.23 6.93 -23.56
C ASP A 63 -6.32 5.96 -22.35
N ASP A 64 -7.43 6.06 -21.62
CA ASP A 64 -7.71 5.27 -20.42
C ASP A 64 -7.74 3.75 -20.67
N LEU A 65 -8.32 3.31 -21.80
CA LEU A 65 -8.39 1.89 -22.15
C LEU A 65 -7.01 1.34 -22.50
N VAL A 66 -6.19 2.15 -23.17
CA VAL A 66 -4.82 1.79 -23.54
C VAL A 66 -3.96 1.69 -22.28
N LEU A 67 -4.07 2.65 -21.36
CA LEU A 67 -3.36 2.62 -20.09
C LEU A 67 -3.79 1.42 -19.23
N GLU A 68 -5.10 1.14 -19.15
CA GLU A 68 -5.61 -0.05 -18.46
C GLU A 68 -5.00 -1.33 -19.04
N ALA A 69 -5.03 -1.50 -20.36
CA ALA A 69 -4.47 -2.67 -21.03
C ALA A 69 -2.94 -2.77 -20.84
N ALA A 70 -2.22 -1.63 -20.89
CA ALA A 70 -0.80 -1.58 -20.58
C ALA A 70 -0.51 -2.06 -19.16
N CYS A 71 -1.32 -1.66 -18.19
CA CYS A 71 -1.16 -2.06 -16.79
C CYS A 71 -1.38 -3.56 -16.61
N ILE A 72 -2.46 -4.10 -17.18
CA ILE A 72 -2.76 -5.54 -17.15
C ILE A 72 -1.62 -6.34 -17.80
N TYR A 73 -1.14 -5.89 -18.95
CA TYR A 73 -0.05 -6.57 -19.63
C TYR A 73 1.26 -6.51 -18.83
N GLY A 74 1.58 -5.35 -18.24
CA GLY A 74 2.70 -5.20 -17.31
C GLY A 74 2.60 -6.11 -16.09
N ILE A 75 1.40 -6.26 -15.50
CA ILE A 75 1.16 -7.19 -14.38
C ILE A 75 1.52 -8.61 -14.78
N ASN A 76 1.05 -9.08 -15.95
CA ASN A 76 1.32 -10.42 -16.44
C ASN A 76 2.83 -10.66 -16.65
N ILE A 77 3.54 -9.68 -17.20
CA ILE A 77 4.99 -9.76 -17.40
C ILE A 77 5.74 -9.81 -16.06
N VAL A 78 5.40 -8.93 -15.12
CA VAL A 78 6.02 -8.90 -13.77
C VAL A 78 5.75 -10.20 -13.01
N GLU A 79 4.56 -10.77 -13.13
CA GLU A 79 4.19 -12.03 -12.49
C GLU A 79 4.96 -13.22 -13.08
N ALA A 80 5.15 -13.25 -14.40
CA ALA A 80 6.01 -14.23 -15.05
C ALA A 80 7.48 -14.09 -14.62
N LEU A 81 7.96 -12.86 -14.43
CA LEU A 81 9.33 -12.54 -14.03
C LEU A 81 9.54 -12.46 -12.51
N GLN A 82 8.58 -12.87 -11.69
CA GLN A 82 8.62 -12.69 -10.23
C GLN A 82 9.83 -13.34 -9.51
N ARG A 83 10.55 -14.25 -10.19
CA ARG A 83 11.76 -14.90 -9.68
C ARG A 83 13.04 -14.11 -10.01
N ASN A 84 12.97 -13.15 -10.94
CA ASN A 84 14.09 -12.33 -11.38
C ASN A 84 13.96 -10.90 -10.82
N PRO A 85 14.75 -10.50 -9.82
CA PRO A 85 14.66 -9.16 -9.22
C PRO A 85 14.91 -8.02 -10.21
N LYS A 86 15.71 -8.26 -11.26
CA LYS A 86 16.04 -7.24 -12.27
C LYS A 86 14.81 -6.71 -13.01
N CYS A 87 13.68 -7.43 -12.99
CA CYS A 87 12.45 -6.94 -13.62
C CYS A 87 11.96 -5.63 -12.98
N VAL A 88 12.24 -5.43 -11.69
CA VAL A 88 11.95 -4.18 -10.99
C VAL A 88 12.72 -3.04 -11.65
N ASP A 89 14.04 -3.16 -11.82
CA ASP A 89 14.88 -2.15 -12.47
C ASP A 89 14.44 -1.86 -13.90
N LYS A 90 14.08 -2.91 -14.66
CA LYS A 90 13.61 -2.74 -16.04
C LYS A 90 12.31 -1.96 -16.10
N PHE A 91 11.38 -2.23 -15.18
CA PHE A 91 10.14 -1.47 -15.12
C PHE A 91 10.35 -0.04 -14.62
N THR A 92 11.21 0.15 -13.62
CA THR A 92 11.47 1.43 -12.96
C THR A 92 12.61 2.23 -13.61
N THR A 93 13.12 1.79 -14.76
CA THR A 93 14.25 2.42 -15.46
C THR A 93 14.02 3.93 -15.66
N CYS A 94 12.76 4.31 -15.89
CA CYS A 94 12.35 5.71 -15.94
C CYS A 94 11.57 6.08 -14.66
N ALA A 95 12.16 6.91 -13.81
CA ALA A 95 11.49 7.40 -12.60
C ALA A 95 10.18 8.15 -12.90
N SER A 96 10.08 8.78 -14.09
CA SER A 96 8.85 9.42 -14.54
C SER A 96 7.69 8.45 -14.72
N THR A 97 7.95 7.16 -14.94
CA THR A 97 6.92 6.12 -15.05
C THR A 97 6.20 5.93 -13.74
N ILE A 98 6.94 5.81 -12.63
CA ILE A 98 6.34 5.64 -11.31
C ILE A 98 5.57 6.90 -10.91
N ASN A 99 6.15 8.08 -11.12
CA ASN A 99 5.46 9.35 -10.89
C ASN A 99 4.18 9.47 -11.73
N TYR A 100 4.23 9.11 -13.02
CA TYR A 100 3.07 9.13 -13.90
C TYR A 100 1.97 8.17 -13.44
N LEU A 101 2.34 6.95 -13.02
CA LEU A 101 1.40 5.97 -12.50
C LEU A 101 0.77 6.47 -11.20
N ILE A 102 1.56 7.07 -10.30
CA ILE A 102 1.03 7.70 -9.07
C ILE A 102 0.04 8.81 -9.42
N ASP A 103 0.40 9.73 -10.31
CA ASP A 103 -0.47 10.81 -10.77
C ASP A 103 -1.76 10.29 -11.42
N SER A 104 -1.66 9.17 -12.14
CA SER A 104 -2.79 8.53 -12.82
C SER A 104 -3.83 8.03 -11.81
N LEU A 105 -3.42 7.61 -10.61
CA LEU A 105 -4.36 7.19 -9.56
C LEU A 105 -5.34 8.32 -9.19
N ALA A 106 -4.91 9.58 -9.28
CA ALA A 106 -5.72 10.75 -8.90
C ALA A 106 -6.63 11.26 -10.01
N LYS A 107 -6.15 11.16 -11.26
CA LYS A 107 -6.70 11.85 -12.42
C LYS A 107 -7.58 10.96 -13.30
N ARG A 108 -7.46 9.63 -13.16
CA ARG A 108 -8.08 8.64 -14.05
C ARG A 108 -9.31 7.98 -13.41
N PRO A 109 -10.21 7.37 -14.22
CA PRO A 109 -11.34 6.62 -13.71
C PRO A 109 -10.90 5.46 -12.79
N VAL A 110 -11.75 5.14 -11.81
CA VAL A 110 -11.56 4.05 -10.84
C VAL A 110 -11.03 2.76 -11.47
N LYS A 111 -11.59 2.37 -12.62
CA LYS A 111 -11.22 1.13 -13.32
C LYS A 111 -9.74 1.12 -13.71
N VAL A 112 -9.24 2.24 -14.23
CA VAL A 112 -7.83 2.40 -14.61
C VAL A 112 -6.95 2.50 -13.37
N SER A 113 -7.34 3.33 -12.39
CA SER A 113 -6.59 3.50 -11.14
C SER A 113 -6.41 2.18 -10.40
N LYS A 114 -7.39 1.28 -10.46
CA LYS A 114 -7.30 -0.08 -9.91
C LYS A 114 -6.18 -0.91 -10.56
N GLU A 115 -6.09 -0.92 -11.88
CA GLU A 115 -5.07 -1.70 -12.59
C GLU A 115 -3.67 -1.08 -12.41
N VAL A 116 -3.60 0.25 -12.35
CA VAL A 116 -2.37 0.97 -11.99
C VAL A 116 -1.88 0.56 -10.60
N LEU A 117 -2.77 0.54 -9.60
CA LEU A 117 -2.42 0.11 -8.24
C LEU A 117 -1.92 -1.35 -8.23
N TYR A 118 -2.60 -2.25 -8.96
CA TYR A 118 -2.18 -3.64 -9.01
C TYR A 118 -0.81 -3.83 -9.63
N LEU A 119 -0.49 -3.07 -10.68
CA LEU A 119 0.85 -3.09 -11.26
C LEU A 119 1.90 -2.62 -10.25
N LEU A 120 1.69 -1.46 -9.61
CA LEU A 120 2.59 -0.93 -8.59
C LEU A 120 2.77 -1.94 -7.44
N ARG A 121 1.68 -2.53 -6.95
CA ARG A 121 1.71 -3.56 -5.91
C ARG A 121 2.56 -4.76 -6.34
N ARG A 122 2.43 -5.26 -7.57
CA ARG A 122 3.20 -6.40 -8.05
C ARG A 122 4.69 -6.09 -8.13
N VAL A 123 5.06 -4.92 -8.63
CA VAL A 123 6.45 -4.45 -8.67
C VAL A 123 7.04 -4.38 -7.26
N ILE A 124 6.31 -3.76 -6.32
CA ILE A 124 6.72 -3.66 -4.91
C ILE A 124 6.87 -5.06 -4.29
N CYS A 125 5.95 -5.99 -4.55
CA CYS A 125 6.04 -7.36 -4.03
C CYS A 125 7.31 -8.08 -4.50
N VAL A 126 7.68 -7.93 -5.78
CA VAL A 126 8.93 -8.53 -6.30
C VAL A 126 10.14 -7.88 -5.65
N GLN A 127 10.16 -6.55 -5.53
CA GLN A 127 11.21 -5.81 -4.82
C GLN A 127 11.38 -6.33 -3.39
N LEU A 128 10.29 -6.42 -2.63
CA LEU A 128 10.27 -6.89 -1.24
C LEU A 128 10.76 -8.33 -1.08
N LYS A 129 10.34 -9.22 -1.99
CA LYS A 129 10.69 -10.64 -1.98
C LYS A 129 12.19 -10.84 -2.11
N HIS A 130 12.84 -10.06 -2.96
CA HIS A 130 14.27 -10.19 -3.26
C HIS A 130 15.15 -9.19 -2.50
N LYS A 131 14.57 -8.33 -1.66
CA LYS A 131 15.28 -7.22 -0.99
C LYS A 131 16.05 -6.35 -1.99
N HIS A 132 15.45 -6.11 -3.15
CA HIS A 132 16.09 -5.39 -4.24
C HIS A 132 16.13 -3.89 -3.94
N GLU A 133 17.32 -3.29 -4.02
CA GLU A 133 17.52 -1.86 -3.79
C GLU A 133 17.29 -1.09 -5.09
N ILE A 134 16.60 0.04 -5.01
CA ILE A 134 16.31 0.91 -6.16
C ILE A 134 16.98 2.25 -5.90
N GLU A 135 17.74 2.75 -6.87
CA GLU A 135 18.51 4.00 -6.71
C GLU A 135 17.62 5.25 -6.70
N LYS A 136 16.43 5.19 -7.31
CA LYS A 136 15.53 6.34 -7.49
C LYS A 136 14.18 6.09 -6.81
N SER A 137 13.84 7.00 -5.91
CA SER A 137 12.52 7.05 -5.26
C SER A 137 11.57 8.01 -5.96
N ALA A 138 10.29 7.67 -5.94
CA ALA A 138 9.18 8.51 -6.35
C ALA A 138 8.45 9.02 -5.11
N ASP A 139 8.13 10.31 -5.08
CA ASP A 139 7.24 10.84 -4.05
C ASP A 139 5.81 10.37 -4.33
N MET A 140 5.15 9.84 -3.31
CA MET A 140 3.79 9.33 -3.43
C MET A 140 2.84 10.03 -2.47
N ASP A 141 1.69 10.46 -2.98
CA ASP A 141 0.56 10.86 -2.15
C ASP A 141 -0.50 9.75 -2.15
N LEU A 142 -0.51 8.94 -1.09
CA LEU A 142 -1.46 7.84 -0.93
C LEU A 142 -2.89 8.31 -0.64
N THR A 143 -3.11 9.59 -0.34
CA THR A 143 -4.46 10.13 -0.08
C THR A 143 -5.35 10.02 -1.30
N VAL A 144 -4.72 10.10 -2.48
CA VAL A 144 -5.31 9.89 -3.80
C VAL A 144 -6.07 8.56 -3.92
N LEU A 145 -5.64 7.54 -3.18
CA LEU A 145 -6.24 6.22 -3.22
C LEU A 145 -7.55 6.13 -2.45
N LEU A 146 -7.82 7.05 -1.52
CA LEU A 146 -8.99 6.95 -0.64
C LEU A 146 -10.17 7.77 -1.20
N LYS A 147 -10.76 7.31 -2.32
CA LYS A 147 -11.89 7.99 -3.00
C LYS A 147 -13.17 7.14 -3.13
N ASP A 148 -14.29 7.86 -3.07
CA ASP A 148 -15.66 7.61 -3.58
C ASP A 148 -16.44 6.33 -3.22
N SER A 149 -15.83 5.23 -2.75
CA SER A 149 -16.63 4.10 -2.25
C SER A 149 -15.93 3.24 -1.21
N LEU A 150 -16.70 2.77 -0.22
CA LEU A 150 -16.22 1.92 0.88
C LEU A 150 -15.49 0.66 0.38
N THR A 151 -16.05 -0.02 -0.64
CA THR A 151 -15.47 -1.22 -1.24
C THR A 151 -14.09 -0.96 -1.86
N GLN A 152 -13.89 0.22 -2.46
CA GLN A 152 -12.60 0.60 -3.01
C GLN A 152 -11.62 0.93 -1.89
N ASN A 153 -12.05 1.72 -0.91
CA ASN A 153 -11.25 2.05 0.27
C ASN A 153 -10.74 0.78 0.98
N CYS A 154 -11.59 -0.22 1.22
CA CYS A 154 -11.16 -1.50 1.81
C CYS A 154 -10.08 -2.21 0.99
N ARG A 155 -10.18 -2.19 -0.35
CA ARG A 155 -9.16 -2.77 -1.24
C ARG A 155 -7.85 -1.99 -1.17
N TYR A 156 -7.89 -0.67 -1.20
CA TYR A 156 -6.70 0.17 -1.08
C TYR A 156 -6.02 -0.01 0.28
N LEU A 157 -6.79 -0.03 1.36
CA LEU A 157 -6.28 -0.29 2.71
C LEU A 157 -5.65 -1.69 2.83
N SER A 158 -6.16 -2.70 2.12
CA SER A 158 -5.52 -4.02 2.07
C SER A 158 -4.14 -4.01 1.37
N THR A 159 -3.86 -3.02 0.53
CA THR A 159 -2.56 -2.84 -0.15
C THR A 159 -1.61 -1.94 0.60
N LEU A 160 -2.13 -1.10 1.50
CA LEU A 160 -1.35 -0.18 2.32
C LEU A 160 -0.20 -0.88 3.11
N PRO A 161 -0.41 -2.08 3.70
CA PRO A 161 0.67 -2.83 4.34
C PRO A 161 1.91 -3.04 3.47
N ILE A 162 1.68 -3.30 2.18
CA ILE A 162 2.74 -3.57 1.21
C ILE A 162 3.45 -2.25 0.87
N MET A 163 2.69 -1.17 0.66
CA MET A 163 3.24 0.14 0.28
C MET A 163 4.00 0.82 1.43
N LEU A 164 3.64 0.55 2.68
CA LEU A 164 4.29 1.11 3.88
C LEU A 164 5.44 0.27 4.43
N SER A 165 5.75 -0.88 3.81
CA SER A 165 6.83 -1.74 4.28
C SER A 165 8.17 -1.00 4.21
N ALA A 166 8.98 -1.10 5.28
CA ALA A 166 10.24 -0.35 5.40
C ALA A 166 11.27 -0.67 4.30
N ARG A 167 11.10 -1.78 3.59
CA ARG A 167 11.95 -2.16 2.45
C ARG A 167 11.48 -1.57 1.10
N VAL A 168 10.39 -0.79 1.09
CA VAL A 168 9.79 -0.13 -0.10
C VAL A 168 10.19 1.34 -0.20
N GLU A 169 10.76 1.92 0.86
CA GLU A 169 11.27 3.30 0.86
C GLU A 169 12.16 3.69 -0.33
N PRO A 170 12.93 2.78 -0.97
CA PRO A 170 13.67 3.13 -2.18
C PRO A 170 12.79 3.45 -3.39
N LEU A 171 11.55 2.93 -3.44
CA LEU A 171 10.64 3.13 -4.58
C LEU A 171 9.61 4.24 -4.32
N LEU A 172 9.01 4.25 -3.13
CA LEU A 172 7.93 5.18 -2.78
C LEU A 172 8.27 5.91 -1.49
N LYS A 173 8.40 7.23 -1.58
CA LYS A 173 8.65 8.10 -0.43
C LYS A 173 7.37 8.84 -0.08
N LEU A 174 6.92 8.70 1.16
CA LEU A 174 5.77 9.44 1.69
C LEU A 174 6.24 10.67 2.45
N THR A 175 5.67 11.83 2.14
CA THR A 175 5.91 13.04 2.92
C THR A 175 5.17 12.97 4.26
N ARG A 176 5.66 13.69 5.28
CA ARG A 176 4.97 13.78 6.58
C ARG A 176 3.53 14.27 6.47
N LYS A 177 3.28 15.24 5.56
CA LYS A 177 1.94 15.76 5.28
C LYS A 177 1.03 14.66 4.73
N SER A 178 1.50 13.92 3.72
CA SER A 178 0.75 12.81 3.12
C SER A 178 0.44 11.70 4.13
N ILE A 179 1.37 11.39 5.04
CA ILE A 179 1.16 10.41 6.12
C ILE A 179 0.04 10.86 7.06
N LEU A 180 0.02 12.13 7.48
CA LEU A 180 -1.04 12.66 8.34
C LEU A 180 -2.40 12.64 7.66
N THR A 181 -2.48 13.11 6.42
CA THR A 181 -3.75 13.13 5.67
C THR A 181 -4.26 11.70 5.43
N LEU A 182 -3.37 10.76 5.09
CA LEU A 182 -3.73 9.35 4.99
C LEU A 182 -4.28 8.82 6.31
N LEU A 183 -3.65 9.14 7.44
CA LEU A 183 -4.10 8.70 8.76
C LEU A 183 -5.52 9.17 9.07
N TYR A 184 -5.81 10.47 8.84
CA TYR A 184 -7.14 11.02 9.09
C TYR A 184 -8.21 10.38 8.19
N ASN A 185 -7.93 10.18 6.91
CA ASN A 185 -8.87 9.48 6.03
C ASN A 185 -9.12 8.04 6.51
N ILE A 186 -8.13 7.36 7.09
CA ILE A 186 -8.31 6.02 7.66
C ILE A 186 -9.16 6.07 8.93
N PHE A 187 -9.07 7.13 9.74
CA PHE A 187 -9.99 7.32 10.86
C PHE A 187 -11.43 7.40 10.38
N ASP A 188 -11.71 8.21 9.36
CA ASP A 188 -13.06 8.34 8.79
C ASP A 188 -13.57 6.99 8.24
N ILE A 189 -12.70 6.23 7.56
CA ILE A 189 -13.05 4.90 7.04
C ILE A 189 -13.33 3.91 8.18
N SER A 190 -12.65 4.04 9.32
CA SER A 190 -12.85 3.15 10.46
C SER A 190 -14.24 3.25 11.07
N GLU A 191 -14.96 4.35 10.86
CA GLU A 191 -16.34 4.53 11.32
C GLU A 191 -17.36 3.81 10.43
N CYS A 192 -16.95 3.38 9.23
CA CYS A 192 -17.82 2.73 8.28
C CYS A 192 -17.98 1.22 8.57
N LYS A 193 -19.23 0.76 8.66
CA LYS A 193 -19.56 -0.66 8.86
C LYS A 193 -18.96 -1.55 7.76
N GLY A 194 -18.18 -2.55 8.16
CA GLY A 194 -17.51 -3.51 7.27
C GLY A 194 -16.09 -3.12 6.85
N ALA A 195 -15.58 -1.97 7.29
CA ALA A 195 -14.20 -1.51 7.02
C ALA A 195 -13.35 -1.33 8.29
N GLU A 196 -13.96 -1.45 9.47
CA GLU A 196 -13.36 -1.12 10.77
C GLU A 196 -12.07 -1.92 10.99
N GLU A 197 -12.13 -3.23 10.78
CA GLU A 197 -11.00 -4.12 11.04
C GLU A 197 -9.79 -3.81 10.13
N ILE A 198 -10.05 -3.53 8.86
CA ILE A 198 -9.02 -3.22 7.86
C ILE A 198 -8.41 -1.83 8.14
N ALA A 199 -9.24 -0.86 8.53
CA ALA A 199 -8.79 0.48 8.91
C ALA A 199 -7.92 0.43 10.17
N ILE A 200 -8.35 -0.27 11.23
CA ILE A 200 -7.58 -0.40 12.48
C ILE A 200 -6.24 -1.10 12.23
N LYS A 201 -6.21 -2.18 11.43
CA LYS A 201 -4.97 -2.83 11.01
C LYS A 201 -4.04 -1.87 10.25
N SER A 202 -4.61 -1.03 9.38
CA SER A 202 -3.85 -0.02 8.64
C SER A 202 -3.22 1.02 9.56
N ILE A 203 -3.97 1.52 10.56
CA ILE A 203 -3.46 2.44 11.59
C ILE A 203 -2.35 1.78 12.41
N GLN A 204 -2.53 0.54 12.85
CA GLN A 204 -1.53 -0.21 13.60
C GLN A 204 -0.19 -0.27 12.85
N MET A 205 -0.25 -0.52 11.54
CA MET A 205 0.94 -0.55 10.69
C MET A 205 1.58 0.82 10.51
N MET A 206 0.77 1.87 10.32
CA MET A 206 1.27 3.24 10.23
C MET A 206 1.99 3.66 11.50
N ILE A 207 1.45 3.37 12.69
CA ILE A 207 2.10 3.64 13.97
C ILE A 207 3.44 2.91 14.08
N THR A 208 3.47 1.63 13.66
CA THR A 208 4.69 0.82 13.75
C THR A 208 5.79 1.30 12.82
N LYS A 209 5.44 1.78 11.62
CA LYS A 209 6.40 2.30 10.63
C LYS A 209 6.81 3.74 10.93
N TYR A 210 5.85 4.60 11.26
CA TYR A 210 6.03 6.01 11.55
C TYR A 210 5.83 6.25 13.04
N GLU A 211 6.82 5.81 13.83
CA GLU A 211 6.74 5.77 15.30
C GLU A 211 6.37 7.13 15.93
N TRP A 212 6.70 8.25 15.29
CA TRP A 212 6.30 9.59 15.72
C TRP A 212 4.77 9.81 15.76
N LEU A 213 3.99 9.03 15.00
CA LEU A 213 2.53 9.05 15.06
C LEU A 213 1.99 8.58 16.41
N ALA A 214 2.70 7.67 17.10
CA ALA A 214 2.30 7.17 18.42
C ALA A 214 2.19 8.30 19.46
N PHE A 215 2.92 9.40 19.27
CA PHE A 215 2.95 10.56 20.14
C PHE A 215 2.04 11.69 19.65
N SER A 216 1.11 11.41 18.73
CA SER A 216 0.10 12.39 18.33
C SER A 216 -1.14 12.29 19.22
N SER A 217 -1.71 13.44 19.57
CA SER A 217 -2.98 13.50 20.30
C SER A 217 -4.10 12.76 19.54
N SER A 218 -4.11 12.85 18.20
CA SER A 218 -5.09 12.19 17.35
C SER A 218 -5.08 10.66 17.50
N ILE A 219 -3.91 10.02 17.55
CA ILE A 219 -3.80 8.56 17.79
C ILE A 219 -4.26 8.19 19.20
N SER A 220 -3.87 8.99 20.20
CA SER A 220 -4.28 8.79 21.59
C SER A 220 -5.80 8.86 21.75
N SER A 221 -6.43 9.91 21.21
CA SER A 221 -7.88 10.08 21.19
C SER A 221 -8.58 8.94 20.45
N PHE A 222 -8.08 8.55 19.28
CA PHE A 222 -8.62 7.44 18.51
C PHE A 222 -8.62 6.13 19.31
N ILE A 223 -7.48 5.78 19.92
CA ILE A 223 -7.37 4.56 20.74
C ILE A 223 -8.32 4.62 21.94
N SER A 224 -8.43 5.77 22.62
CA SER A 224 -9.37 5.96 23.75
C SER A 224 -10.81 5.68 23.32
N VAL A 225 -11.26 6.29 22.23
CA VAL A 225 -12.62 6.13 21.72
C VAL A 225 -12.89 4.67 21.35
N TRP A 226 -11.99 4.02 20.62
CA TRP A 226 -12.16 2.62 20.21
C TRP A 226 -12.09 1.63 21.37
N CYS A 227 -11.25 1.89 22.37
CA CYS A 227 -11.24 1.13 23.61
C CYS A 227 -12.60 1.25 24.32
N SER A 228 -13.13 2.47 24.47
CA SER A 228 -14.42 2.73 25.12
C SER A 228 -15.59 2.09 24.37
N LEU A 229 -15.64 2.16 23.04
CA LEU A 229 -16.69 1.52 22.23
C LEU A 229 -16.70 -0.02 22.34
N GLN A 230 -15.55 -0.63 22.67
CA GLN A 230 -15.42 -2.08 22.85
C GLN A 230 -15.60 -2.52 24.32
N LEU A 231 -15.74 -1.59 25.27
CA LEU A 231 -16.10 -1.93 26.65
C LEU A 231 -17.51 -2.51 26.76
N ASP A 232 -18.38 -2.16 25.80
CA ASP A 232 -19.79 -2.57 25.75
C ASP A 232 -20.05 -3.80 24.87
N LYS A 233 -19.06 -4.20 24.06
CA LYS A 233 -19.13 -5.32 23.12
C LYS A 233 -17.76 -6.01 23.12
N ASN A 234 -17.68 -7.24 23.62
CA ASN A 234 -16.47 -8.09 23.69
C ASN A 234 -15.28 -7.59 22.85
N ILE A 235 -14.16 -7.34 23.51
CA ILE A 235 -12.98 -6.70 22.91
C ILE A 235 -12.51 -7.45 21.67
N SER A 236 -12.54 -6.78 20.52
CA SER A 236 -11.99 -7.35 19.29
C SER A 236 -10.47 -7.54 19.40
N LYS A 237 -9.99 -8.69 18.92
CA LYS A 237 -8.55 -9.02 18.82
C LYS A 237 -7.77 -7.93 18.06
N THR A 238 -8.41 -7.28 17.08
CA THR A 238 -7.80 -6.25 16.25
C THR A 238 -7.53 -4.96 17.03
N VAL A 239 -8.48 -4.50 17.85
CA VAL A 239 -8.26 -3.34 18.74
C VAL A 239 -7.19 -3.64 19.79
N LEU A 240 -7.21 -4.83 20.39
CA LEU A 240 -6.16 -5.23 21.34
C LEU A 240 -4.76 -5.20 20.70
N ASN A 241 -4.63 -5.72 19.48
CA ASN A 241 -3.36 -5.69 18.75
C ASN A 241 -2.89 -4.27 18.44
N LEU A 242 -3.80 -3.36 18.09
CA LEU A 242 -3.48 -1.93 17.91
C LEU A 242 -2.90 -1.33 19.19
N VAL A 243 -3.57 -1.52 20.33
CA VAL A 243 -3.13 -1.02 21.64
C VAL A 243 -1.74 -1.56 22.00
N ILE A 244 -1.52 -2.87 21.83
CA ILE A 244 -0.23 -3.50 22.10
C ILE A 244 0.87 -2.89 21.22
N SER A 245 0.63 -2.72 19.92
CA SER A 245 1.60 -2.11 19.00
C SER A 245 1.92 -0.66 19.38
N TRP A 246 0.90 0.13 19.73
CA TRP A 246 1.08 1.50 20.16
C TRP A 246 1.91 1.59 21.45
N LEU A 247 1.59 0.79 22.46
CA LEU A 247 2.35 0.71 23.72
C LEU A 247 3.80 0.29 23.49
N LYS A 248 4.05 -0.69 22.61
CA LYS A 248 5.42 -1.10 22.25
C LYS A 248 6.26 0.06 21.69
N VAL A 249 5.66 0.89 20.83
CA VAL A 249 6.35 2.08 20.30
C VAL A 249 6.59 3.11 21.40
N LEU A 250 5.59 3.39 22.22
CA LEU A 250 5.72 4.32 23.35
C LEU A 250 6.83 3.91 24.33
N MET A 251 6.92 2.62 24.67
CA MET A 251 7.95 2.07 25.55
C MET A 251 9.38 2.18 25.00
N LYS A 252 9.53 2.26 23.68
CA LYS A 252 10.84 2.48 23.05
C LYS A 252 11.37 3.90 23.32
N TYR A 253 10.49 4.85 23.62
CA TYR A 253 10.83 6.27 23.79
C TYR A 253 10.26 6.85 25.10
N PRO A 254 10.71 6.36 26.27
CA PRO A 254 10.09 6.68 27.56
C PRO A 254 10.20 8.17 27.94
N LYS A 255 11.16 8.90 27.37
CA LYS A 255 11.37 10.34 27.61
C LYS A 255 10.24 11.22 27.06
N PHE A 256 9.43 10.74 26.12
CA PHE A 256 8.37 11.51 25.45
C PHE A 256 6.96 11.25 26.02
N LEU A 257 6.86 10.52 27.14
CA LEU A 257 5.61 10.01 27.69
C LEU A 257 4.82 10.99 28.58
N ARG A 258 5.43 12.10 28.98
CA ARG A 258 4.82 13.10 29.87
C ARG A 258 4.12 14.16 29.00
N PRO A 259 2.85 14.05 28.52
CA PRO A 259 1.64 13.75 29.30
C PRO A 259 0.44 13.16 28.49
N MET A 260 0.65 12.43 27.39
CA MET A 260 -0.35 12.33 26.29
C MET A 260 -1.40 11.22 26.37
N ILE A 261 -1.42 10.39 27.40
CA ILE A 261 -2.25 9.18 27.43
C ILE A 261 -3.46 9.39 28.37
N PRO A 262 -4.72 9.32 27.89
CA PRO A 262 -5.90 9.30 28.74
C PRO A 262 -5.91 8.00 29.56
N TYR A 263 -5.38 8.12 30.78
CA TYR A 263 -5.06 7.04 31.70
C TYR A 263 -6.27 6.15 32.06
N TYR A 264 -7.46 6.75 32.19
CA TYR A 264 -8.65 6.09 32.74
C TYR A 264 -9.28 5.06 31.80
N ASP A 265 -9.30 5.36 30.50
CA ASP A 265 -9.99 4.52 29.49
C ASP A 265 -9.16 3.27 29.16
N ILE A 266 -7.84 3.40 29.09
CA ILE A 266 -6.92 2.29 28.83
C ILE A 266 -6.87 1.32 30.02
N GLN A 267 -6.87 1.85 31.25
CA GLN A 267 -6.92 1.03 32.46
C GLN A 267 -8.21 0.21 32.53
N SER A 268 -9.36 0.83 32.23
CA SER A 268 -10.66 0.17 32.20
C SER A 268 -10.75 -0.92 31.12
N PHE A 269 -10.23 -0.65 29.92
CA PHE A 269 -10.13 -1.62 28.82
C PHE A 269 -9.30 -2.84 29.20
N MET A 270 -8.16 -2.62 29.85
CA MET A 270 -7.20 -3.65 30.27
C MET A 270 -7.76 -4.60 31.33
N VAL A 271 -8.44 -4.06 32.35
CA VAL A 271 -9.05 -4.86 33.42
C VAL A 271 -10.10 -5.82 32.86
N ARG A 272 -10.87 -5.39 31.84
CA ARG A 272 -11.88 -6.24 31.18
C ARG A 272 -11.31 -7.18 30.11
N SER A 273 -10.20 -6.83 29.46
CA SER A 273 -9.47 -7.72 28.54
C SER A 273 -8.58 -8.74 29.26
N GLY A 274 -8.56 -8.75 30.59
CA GLY A 274 -7.80 -9.67 31.45
C GLY A 274 -8.03 -11.17 31.20
N HIS A 275 -9.00 -11.56 30.37
CA HIS A 275 -9.14 -12.92 29.86
C HIS A 275 -8.20 -13.28 28.69
N ILE A 276 -7.43 -12.32 28.14
CA ILE A 276 -6.44 -12.54 27.07
C ILE A 276 -5.02 -12.28 27.63
N HIS A 277 -4.59 -13.24 28.45
CA HIS A 277 -3.30 -13.51 29.11
C HIS A 277 -2.16 -12.46 29.14
N HIS A 278 -1.85 -12.05 30.39
CA HIS A 278 -0.55 -11.77 31.05
C HIS A 278 0.53 -10.87 30.42
N MET A 279 0.66 -10.72 29.10
CA MET A 279 1.73 -9.91 28.51
C MET A 279 1.45 -8.40 28.52
N VAL A 280 0.18 -7.99 28.39
CA VAL A 280 -0.16 -6.55 28.35
C VAL A 280 -0.15 -5.94 29.75
N GLY A 281 -0.51 -6.72 30.77
CA GLY A 281 -0.45 -6.30 32.18
C GLY A 281 0.96 -5.98 32.65
N ILE A 282 1.96 -6.78 32.24
CA ILE A 282 3.37 -6.55 32.58
C ILE A 282 3.91 -5.28 31.89
N VAL A 283 3.54 -5.06 30.63
CA VAL A 283 3.96 -3.88 29.84
C VAL A 283 3.46 -2.57 30.47
N ILE A 284 2.22 -2.54 30.97
CA ILE A 284 1.67 -1.34 31.62
C ILE A 284 2.10 -1.22 33.09
N ILE A 285 2.27 -2.31 33.85
CA ILE A 285 2.84 -2.24 35.21
C ILE A 285 4.29 -1.75 35.19
N VAL A 286 5.08 -2.16 34.19
CA VAL A 286 6.43 -1.60 33.94
C VAL A 286 6.33 -0.12 33.57
N PHE A 287 5.35 0.28 32.77
CA PHE A 287 5.07 1.69 32.48
C PHE A 287 4.69 2.49 33.73
N TYR A 288 3.93 1.89 34.64
CA TYR A 288 3.50 2.46 35.91
C TYR A 288 4.69 2.63 36.88
N SER A 289 5.57 1.63 36.95
CA SER A 289 6.81 1.68 37.74
C SER A 289 7.76 2.77 37.24
N ILE A 290 7.95 2.88 35.91
CA ILE A 290 8.82 3.87 35.29
C ILE A 290 8.22 5.28 35.43
N SER A 291 6.92 5.46 35.21
CA SER A 291 6.26 6.78 35.32
C SER A 291 6.21 7.29 36.77
N CYS A 292 5.97 6.41 37.74
CA CYS A 292 5.99 6.77 39.17
C CYS A 292 7.40 7.04 39.71
N GLN A 293 8.45 6.40 39.19
CA GLN A 293 9.83 6.72 39.58
C GLN A 293 10.28 8.09 39.06
N PHE A 294 9.77 8.53 37.91
CA PHE A 294 10.13 9.81 37.28
C PHE A 294 9.30 11.01 37.75
N LEU A 295 8.21 10.79 38.49
CA LEU A 295 7.42 11.82 39.18
C LEU A 295 7.93 12.13 40.60
N ARG A 296 9.00 11.46 41.05
CA ARG A 296 9.67 11.68 42.35
C ARG A 296 11.02 12.40 42.25
N ILE A 297 11.33 13.02 41.11
CA ILE A 297 12.44 13.98 40.92
C ILE A 297 11.83 15.26 40.37
#